data_AF-A0A8J6UI31-F1
#
_entry.id   AF-A0A8J6UI31-F1
#
_cell.length_a   1.000
_cell.length_b   1.000
_cell.length_c   1.000
_cell.angle_alpha   90.00
_cell.angle_beta   90.00
_cell.angle_gamma   90.00
#
_symmetry.space_group_name_H-M   'P 1'
#
loop_
_entity.id
_entity.type
_entity.pdbx_description
1 polymer ?
#
loop_
_entity_poly.entity_id
_entity_poly.type
_entity_poly.pdbx_seq_one_letter_code
_entity_poly.pdbx_strand_id
1 'polypeptide(L)'
;MESSGMTKKEKALWVNTLTVATDRLIRVLQKGEFVTHTEFVAMLEEACKDEVMLLFVNKLAYSFEDGYGPYVKIKCSLGKYKFKVRFFMAEPAGKFEDRTPVPYGYSLETNF
;
A
#
# COMPACT_ATOMS: atom_id res chain seq x y z
N MET A 1 27.32 -19.07 11.09
CA MET A 1 27.22 -17.92 10.16
C MET A 1 26.21 -18.31 9.11
N GLU A 2 24.98 -17.87 9.25
CA GLU A 2 23.98 -17.95 8.19
C GLU A 2 23.40 -16.55 8.05
N SER A 3 23.41 -16.02 6.84
CA SER A 3 22.92 -14.68 6.55
C SER A 3 21.45 -14.62 6.95
N SER A 4 21.15 -14.07 8.14
CA SER A 4 19.81 -13.87 8.68
C SER A 4 19.13 -12.72 7.96
N GLY A 5 19.10 -12.79 6.63
CA GLY A 5 18.70 -11.74 5.71
C GLY A 5 17.66 -12.26 4.74
N MET A 6 16.53 -11.57 4.61
CA MET A 6 15.58 -11.75 3.51
C MET A 6 16.35 -11.73 2.18
N THR A 7 16.16 -12.78 1.40
CA THR A 7 16.75 -12.92 0.08
C THR A 7 16.21 -11.83 -0.86
N LYS A 8 16.94 -11.55 -1.94
CA LYS A 8 16.47 -10.62 -2.97
C LYS A 8 15.12 -11.05 -3.56
N LYS A 9 14.90 -12.36 -3.72
CA LYS A 9 13.66 -12.92 -4.26
C LYS A 9 12.48 -12.67 -3.32
N GLU A 10 12.64 -12.96 -2.04
CA GLU A 10 11.60 -12.67 -1.03
C GLU A 10 11.30 -11.16 -0.99
N LYS A 11 12.34 -10.31 -0.97
CA LYS A 11 12.13 -8.85 -0.99
C LYS A 11 11.33 -8.39 -2.21
N ALA A 12 11.66 -8.91 -3.39
CA ALA A 12 10.95 -8.58 -4.61
C ALA A 12 9.49 -9.05 -4.57
N LEU A 13 9.24 -10.25 -4.05
CA LEU A 13 7.90 -10.78 -3.85
C LEU A 13 7.10 -9.86 -2.92
N TRP A 14 7.66 -9.42 -1.80
CA TRP A 14 6.99 -8.51 -0.87
C TRP A 14 6.63 -7.17 -1.46
N VAL A 15 7.57 -6.56 -2.18
CA VAL A 15 7.33 -5.30 -2.88
C VAL A 15 6.20 -5.49 -3.90
N ASN A 16 6.19 -6.60 -4.62
CA ASN A 16 5.13 -6.91 -5.57
C ASN A 16 3.76 -7.10 -4.89
N THR A 17 3.68 -7.91 -3.82
CA THR A 17 2.44 -8.13 -3.04
C THR A 17 1.88 -6.82 -2.51
N LEU A 18 2.72 -5.97 -1.89
CA LEU A 18 2.31 -4.66 -1.40
C LEU A 18 1.86 -3.73 -2.52
N THR A 19 2.53 -3.76 -3.66
CA THR A 19 2.16 -2.94 -4.83
C THR A 19 0.79 -3.36 -5.34
N VAL A 20 0.55 -4.65 -5.56
CA VAL A 20 -0.74 -5.17 -6.03
C VAL A 20 -1.87 -4.85 -5.05
N ALA A 21 -1.66 -5.05 -3.75
CA ALA A 21 -2.67 -4.71 -2.75
C ALA A 21 -2.93 -3.20 -2.68
N THR A 22 -1.89 -2.38 -2.83
CA THR A 22 -2.04 -0.91 -2.83
C THR A 22 -2.78 -0.43 -4.07
N ASP A 23 -2.51 -1.02 -5.25
CA ASP A 23 -3.24 -0.68 -6.47
C ASP A 23 -4.74 -1.01 -6.36
N ARG A 24 -5.08 -2.12 -5.68
CA ARG A 24 -6.47 -2.47 -5.37
C ARG A 24 -7.10 -1.45 -4.43
N LEU A 25 -6.40 -1.05 -3.37
CA LEU A 25 -6.82 0.01 -2.47
C LEU A 25 -7.07 1.33 -3.22
N ILE A 26 -6.16 1.74 -4.10
CA ILE A 26 -6.29 2.96 -4.91
C ILE A 26 -7.58 2.91 -5.74
N ARG A 27 -7.89 1.77 -6.37
CA ARG A 27 -9.14 1.62 -7.15
C ARG A 27 -10.41 1.71 -6.30
N VAL A 28 -10.37 1.29 -5.04
CA VAL A 28 -11.48 1.46 -4.10
C VAL A 28 -11.62 2.94 -3.72
N LEU A 29 -10.51 3.60 -3.39
CA LEU A 29 -10.49 5.04 -3.10
C LEU A 29 -10.97 5.90 -4.28
N GLN A 30 -10.67 5.50 -5.52
CA GLN A 30 -11.16 6.13 -6.74
C GLN A 30 -12.69 6.13 -6.86
N LYS A 31 -13.36 5.16 -6.23
CA LYS A 31 -14.83 5.08 -6.15
C LYS A 31 -15.42 5.88 -4.99
N GLY A 32 -14.57 6.55 -4.18
CA GLY A 32 -14.98 7.26 -2.98
C GLY A 32 -15.19 6.35 -1.76
N GLU A 33 -14.72 5.09 -1.83
CA GLU A 33 -14.85 4.10 -0.76
C GLU A 33 -13.55 3.98 0.04
N PHE A 34 -13.65 3.64 1.33
CA PHE A 34 -12.50 3.37 2.19
C PHE A 34 -12.34 1.87 2.43
N VAL A 35 -11.08 1.44 2.57
CA VAL A 35 -10.74 0.06 2.94
C VAL A 35 -10.37 0.04 4.41
N THR A 36 -11.00 -0.84 5.16
CA THR A 36 -10.65 -1.13 6.55
C THR A 36 -9.32 -1.87 6.65
N HIS A 37 -8.77 -1.95 7.86
CA HIS A 37 -7.54 -2.71 8.09
C HIS A 37 -7.68 -4.18 7.69
N THR A 38 -8.77 -4.84 8.07
CA THR A 38 -9.04 -6.25 7.78
C THR A 38 -9.21 -6.51 6.28
N GLU A 39 -9.91 -5.64 5.56
CA GLU A 39 -10.05 -5.77 4.11
C GLU A 39 -8.71 -5.60 3.38
N PHE A 40 -7.85 -4.69 3.87
CA PHE A 40 -6.51 -4.54 3.29
C PHE A 40 -5.61 -5.75 3.57
N VAL A 41 -5.76 -6.41 4.73
CA VAL A 41 -5.10 -7.70 5.00
C VAL A 41 -5.56 -8.76 4.00
N ALA A 42 -6.86 -8.86 3.73
CA ALA A 42 -7.39 -9.79 2.73
C ALA A 42 -6.83 -9.50 1.32
N MET A 43 -6.70 -8.22 0.94
CA MET A 43 -6.07 -7.85 -0.33
C MET A 43 -4.61 -8.30 -0.45
N LEU A 44 -3.86 -8.29 0.67
CA LEU A 44 -2.48 -8.78 0.71
C LEU A 44 -2.41 -10.30 0.58
N GLU A 45 -3.29 -11.02 1.28
CA GLU A 45 -3.38 -12.48 1.23
C GLU A 45 -3.71 -12.95 -0.19
N GLU A 46 -4.70 -12.33 -0.84
CA GLU A 46 -5.07 -12.63 -2.22
C GLU A 46 -3.95 -12.29 -3.23
N ALA A 47 -3.19 -11.23 -2.98
CA ALA A 47 -2.07 -10.84 -3.83
C ALA A 47 -0.88 -11.82 -3.74
N CYS A 48 -0.81 -12.60 -2.66
CA CYS A 48 0.29 -13.51 -2.36
C CYS A 48 0.20 -14.88 -3.06
N LYS A 49 -0.94 -15.22 -3.68
CA LYS A 49 -1.15 -16.39 -4.56
C LYS A 49 -0.36 -17.65 -4.14
N ASP A 50 -0.74 -18.25 -3.01
CA ASP A 50 -0.28 -19.56 -2.51
C ASP A 50 1.07 -19.61 -1.76
N GLU A 51 1.82 -18.52 -1.62
CA GLU A 51 2.94 -18.49 -0.67
C GLU A 51 2.45 -18.12 0.74
N VAL A 52 2.60 -19.04 1.72
CA VAL A 52 2.25 -18.77 3.14
C VAL A 52 3.20 -17.72 3.69
N MET A 53 2.70 -16.49 3.79
CA MET A 53 3.48 -15.31 4.06
C MET A 53 2.82 -14.53 5.21
N LEU A 54 3.38 -14.64 6.41
CA LEU A 54 2.87 -13.99 7.64
C LEU A 54 3.17 -12.49 7.63
N LEU A 55 2.47 -11.72 6.81
CA LEU A 55 2.49 -10.25 6.86
C LEU A 55 1.67 -9.75 8.04
N PHE A 56 2.27 -8.86 8.81
CA PHE A 56 1.53 -8.05 9.76
C PHE A 56 1.36 -6.65 9.17
N VAL A 57 0.13 -6.30 8.84
CA VAL A 57 -0.24 -4.89 8.62
C VAL A 57 -0.25 -4.23 9.99
N ASN A 58 0.80 -3.48 10.33
CA ASN A 58 0.87 -2.79 11.61
C ASN A 58 -0.03 -1.56 11.64
N LYS A 59 -0.23 -0.91 10.50
CA LYS A 59 -1.05 0.31 10.39
C LYS A 59 -1.58 0.50 8.98
N LEU A 60 -2.87 0.78 8.88
CA LEU A 60 -3.49 1.46 7.74
C LEU A 60 -4.14 2.72 8.30
N ALA A 61 -3.79 3.89 7.77
CA ALA A 61 -4.33 5.15 8.24
C ALA A 61 -4.63 6.10 7.09
N TYR A 62 -5.73 6.81 7.26
CA TYR A 62 -6.19 7.89 6.42
C TYR A 62 -6.11 9.19 7.22
N SER A 63 -5.56 10.24 6.63
CA SER A 63 -5.67 11.60 7.15
C SER A 63 -6.15 12.52 6.04
N PHE A 64 -6.91 13.53 6.40
CA PHE A 64 -7.44 14.53 5.47
C PHE A 64 -6.79 15.87 5.79
N GLU A 65 -6.23 16.50 4.77
CA GLU A 65 -5.76 17.88 4.85
C GLU A 65 -6.72 18.74 4.01
N ASP A 66 -7.05 19.94 4.49
CA ASP A 66 -8.03 20.80 3.83
C ASP A 66 -7.64 21.06 2.37
N GLY A 67 -8.57 20.77 1.45
CA GLY A 67 -8.39 20.96 0.01
C GLY A 67 -7.72 19.79 -0.74
N TYR A 68 -7.33 18.72 -0.05
CA TYR A 68 -6.78 17.51 -0.66
C TYR A 68 -7.61 16.27 -0.30
N GLY A 69 -7.62 15.26 -1.19
CA GLY A 69 -8.21 13.96 -0.88
C GLY A 69 -7.39 13.19 0.15
N PRO A 70 -7.79 11.96 0.50
CA PRO A 70 -7.18 11.23 1.61
C PRO A 70 -5.67 11.01 1.39
N TYR A 71 -4.88 11.40 2.39
CA TYR A 71 -3.51 10.94 2.54
C TYR A 71 -3.51 9.56 3.21
N VAL A 72 -2.93 8.59 2.51
CA VAL A 72 -2.88 7.19 2.91
C VAL A 72 -1.49 6.85 3.42
N LYS A 73 -1.43 6.16 4.56
CA LYS A 73 -0.19 5.64 5.13
C LYS A 73 -0.38 4.20 5.58
N ILE A 74 0.37 3.31 4.94
CA ILE A 74 0.39 1.88 5.23
C ILE A 74 1.75 1.55 5.84
N LYS A 75 1.76 0.80 6.94
CA LYS A 75 2.97 0.21 7.53
C LYS A 75 2.76 -1.28 7.69
N CYS A 76 3.66 -2.06 7.11
CA CYS A 76 3.67 -3.50 7.21
C CYS A 76 5.02 -3.98 7.74
N SER A 77 5.04 -5.12 8.42
CA SER A 77 6.25 -5.75 8.91
C SER A 77 6.28 -7.23 8.63
N LEU A 78 7.48 -7.73 8.34
CA LEU A 78 7.79 -9.15 8.32
C LEU A 78 9.05 -9.39 9.16
N GLY A 79 8.88 -9.94 10.35
CA GLY A 79 9.99 -10.06 11.30
C GLY A 79 10.65 -8.70 11.55
N LYS A 80 11.94 -8.58 11.24
CA LYS A 80 12.69 -7.32 11.37
C LYS A 80 12.53 -6.34 10.20
N TYR A 81 11.92 -6.77 9.09
CA TYR A 81 11.75 -5.94 7.90
C TYR A 81 10.51 -5.09 8.03
N LYS A 82 10.64 -3.81 7.68
CA LYS A 82 9.54 -2.85 7.72
C LYS A 82 9.28 -2.29 6.33
N PHE A 83 8.03 -2.18 5.94
CA PHE A 83 7.58 -1.59 4.68
C PHE A 83 6.61 -0.45 4.95
N LYS A 84 6.76 0.65 4.22
CA LYS A 84 5.89 1.81 4.35
C LYS A 84 5.45 2.28 2.99
N VAL A 85 4.14 2.38 2.81
CA VAL A 85 3.54 2.97 1.62
C VAL A 85 2.87 4.28 2.00
N ARG A 86 3.07 5.30 1.17
CA ARG A 86 2.44 6.62 1.33
C ARG A 86 2.02 7.16 -0.01
N PHE A 87 0.87 7.81 -0.06
CA PHE A 87 0.39 8.60 -1.20
C PHE A 87 -0.75 9.49 -0.71
N PHE A 88 -1.12 10.50 -1.49
CA PHE A 88 -2.39 11.19 -1.33
C PHE A 88 -3.22 11.07 -2.60
N MET A 89 -4.53 10.98 -2.46
CA MET A 89 -5.45 11.00 -3.59
C MET A 89 -5.82 12.45 -3.89
N ALA A 90 -5.68 12.88 -5.13
CA ALA A 90 -6.14 14.20 -5.57
C ALA A 90 -6.61 14.13 -7.01
N GLU A 91 -7.46 15.07 -7.41
CA GLU A 91 -7.86 15.18 -8.81
C GLU A 91 -6.66 15.47 -9.72
N PRO A 92 -6.67 14.99 -10.97
CA PRO A 92 -5.58 15.21 -11.89
C PRO A 92 -5.44 16.70 -12.23
N ALA A 93 -4.21 17.22 -12.14
CA ALA A 93 -3.92 18.61 -12.48
C ALA A 93 -4.05 18.86 -14.00
N GLY A 94 -5.07 19.60 -14.43
CA GLY A 94 -5.27 19.95 -15.84
C GLY A 94 -6.74 20.15 -16.20
N LYS A 95 -7.02 20.21 -17.52
CA LYS A 95 -8.39 20.26 -18.06
C LYS A 95 -8.80 18.87 -18.54
N PHE A 96 -8.99 17.95 -17.60
CA PHE A 96 -9.47 16.60 -17.90
C PHE A 96 -11.00 16.56 -17.78
N GLU A 97 -11.67 15.88 -18.69
CA GLU A 97 -13.12 15.61 -18.59
C GLU A 97 -13.42 14.69 -17.40
N ASP A 98 -12.56 13.69 -17.19
CA ASP A 98 -12.59 12.83 -16.00
C ASP A 98 -11.71 13.42 -14.89
N ARG A 99 -12.33 13.71 -13.74
CA ARG A 99 -11.66 14.24 -12.54
C ARG A 99 -11.49 13.18 -11.44
N THR A 100 -11.62 11.90 -11.79
CA THR A 100 -11.40 10.80 -10.83
C THR A 100 -10.06 10.97 -10.12
N PRO A 101 -10.03 10.97 -8.77
CA PRO A 101 -8.78 11.16 -8.03
C PRO A 101 -7.71 10.12 -8.40
N VAL A 102 -6.47 10.55 -8.48
CA VAL A 102 -5.30 9.69 -8.75
C VAL A 102 -4.28 9.81 -7.61
N PRO A 103 -3.45 8.78 -7.38
CA PRO A 103 -2.44 8.83 -6.33
C PRO A 103 -1.29 9.76 -6.74
N TYR A 104 -0.92 10.64 -5.83
CA TYR A 104 0.25 11.51 -5.93
C TYR A 104 1.24 11.22 -4.80
N GLY A 105 2.51 11.51 -5.06
CA GLY A 105 3.58 11.31 -4.07
C GLY A 105 3.72 9.86 -3.61
N TYR A 106 3.38 8.90 -4.48
CA TYR A 106 3.48 7.48 -4.18
C TYR A 106 4.91 7.09 -3.82
N SER A 107 5.11 6.55 -2.63
CA SER A 107 6.39 5.99 -2.19
C SER A 107 6.20 4.65 -1.51
N LEU A 108 7.08 3.71 -1.82
CA LEU A 108 7.23 2.43 -1.12
C LEU A 108 8.66 2.36 -0.58
N GLU A 109 8.79 2.45 0.74
CA GLU A 109 10.08 2.42 1.44
C GLU A 109 10.26 1.09 2.17
N THR A 110 11.51 0.59 2.22
CA THR A 110 11.88 -0.63 2.95
C THR A 110 12.90 -0.31 4.05
N ASN A 111 12.73 -0.86 5.25
CA ASN A 111 13.56 -0.65 6.45
C ASN A 111 13.66 0.82 6.89
N PHE A 112 12.49 1.44 7.08
CA PHE A 112 12.32 2.81 7.56
C PHE A 112 12.13 2.91 9.09
#